data_AF-A0A966CHS3-F1
#
_entry.id   AF-A0A966CHS3-F1
#
_cell.length_a   1.000
_cell.length_b   1.000
_cell.length_c   1.000
_cell.angle_alpha   90.00
_cell.angle_beta   90.00
_cell.angle_gamma   90.00
#
_symmetry.space_group_name_H-M   'P 1'
#
loop_
_entity.id
_entity.type
_entity.pdbx_description
1 polymer ?
#
loop_
_entity_poly.entity_id
_entity_poly.type
_entity_poly.pdbx_seq_one_letter_code
_entity_poly.pdbx_strand_id
1 'polypeptide(L)'
;MTSIYLFAVFASFVLNFFLIVPFIDFLYHLKFQRASQKTKDAFNKPTPIFDKFNKHKKGTPVGGGILVLATTVFVFALFIFMYWFFQKKILTNYPSIASEIKIILFTFISFGFLGLYDDLNKIFLLSKTRVFGLRMRHKFIIEVILSLVISYWLFNDLKIQFMHVPFFGVFNLSYIYILFSSFVIVAFANAVNITDGLDGLASGILTFALIGFWVISRSILDVPTSLF
;
A
#
# COMPACT_ATOMS: atom_id res chain seq x y z
N MET A 1 24.49 9.97 -2.79
CA MET A 1 23.12 9.64 -2.35
C MET A 1 22.20 9.41 -3.53
N THR A 2 22.05 10.36 -4.46
CA THR A 2 21.22 10.26 -5.68
C THR A 2 21.37 8.96 -6.47
N SER A 3 22.60 8.55 -6.75
CA SER A 3 22.89 7.35 -7.55
C SER A 3 22.42 6.07 -6.87
N ILE A 4 22.44 6.00 -5.54
CA ILE A 4 22.01 4.83 -4.76
C ILE A 4 20.49 4.67 -4.87
N TYR A 5 19.74 5.77 -4.77
CA TYR A 5 18.27 5.72 -4.90
C TYR A 5 17.83 5.36 -6.32
N LEU A 6 18.48 5.94 -7.34
CA LEU A 6 18.21 5.55 -8.73
C LEU A 6 18.56 4.09 -8.99
N PHE A 7 19.65 3.60 -8.38
CA PHE A 7 20.02 2.19 -8.43
C PHE A 7 18.97 1.30 -7.74
N ALA A 8 18.40 1.73 -6.61
CA ALA A 8 17.32 1.00 -5.94
C ALA A 8 16.06 0.90 -6.81
N VAL A 9 15.66 1.99 -7.45
CA VAL A 9 14.53 2.01 -8.41
C VAL A 9 14.81 1.10 -9.61
N PHE A 10 16.02 1.16 -10.16
CA PHE A 10 16.39 0.28 -11.27
C PHE A 10 16.41 -1.19 -10.85
N ALA A 11 16.99 -1.50 -9.69
CA ALA A 11 17.04 -2.85 -9.16
C ALA A 11 15.64 -3.41 -8.88
N SER A 12 14.73 -2.61 -8.30
CA SER A 12 13.35 -3.03 -8.05
C SER A 12 12.57 -3.25 -9.35
N PHE A 13 12.78 -2.41 -10.37
CA PHE A 13 12.21 -2.59 -11.70
C PHE A 13 12.68 -3.89 -12.36
N VAL A 14 14.01 -4.11 -12.41
CA VAL A 14 14.60 -5.32 -13.01
C VAL A 14 14.12 -6.58 -12.30
N LEU A 15 14.09 -6.56 -10.97
CA LEU A 15 13.62 -7.68 -10.17
C LEU A 15 12.14 -7.98 -10.44
N ASN A 16 11.27 -6.97 -10.51
CA ASN A 16 9.87 -7.16 -10.87
C ASN A 16 9.70 -7.65 -12.31
N PHE A 17 10.47 -7.12 -13.26
CA PHE A 17 10.42 -7.52 -14.67
C PHE A 17 10.70 -9.02 -14.85
N PHE A 18 11.69 -9.56 -14.13
CA PHE A 18 12.00 -10.99 -14.20
C PHE A 18 11.03 -11.87 -13.41
N LEU A 19 10.48 -11.37 -12.29
CA LEU A 19 9.59 -12.16 -11.44
C LEU A 19 8.12 -12.16 -11.90
N ILE A 20 7.69 -11.19 -12.72
CA ILE A 20 6.27 -11.05 -13.06
C ILE A 20 5.72 -12.26 -13.83
N VAL A 21 6.43 -12.73 -14.85
CA VAL A 21 6.02 -13.89 -15.67
C VAL A 21 5.92 -15.18 -14.83
N PRO A 22 7.00 -15.62 -14.12
CA PRO A 22 6.92 -16.83 -13.32
C PRO A 22 5.89 -16.71 -12.18
N PHE A 23 5.69 -15.51 -11.63
CA PHE A 23 4.65 -15.28 -10.62
C PHE A 23 3.23 -15.40 -11.19
N ILE A 24 2.98 -14.89 -12.40
CA ILE A 24 1.70 -15.05 -13.09
C ILE A 24 1.41 -16.53 -13.34
N ASP A 25 2.39 -17.29 -13.84
CA ASP A 25 2.26 -18.74 -14.08
C ASP A 25 1.98 -19.50 -12.77
N PHE A 26 2.65 -19.11 -11.68
CA PHE A 26 2.38 -19.64 -10.35
C PHE A 26 0.93 -19.40 -9.89
N LEU A 27 0.38 -18.20 -10.11
CA LEU A 27 -1.02 -17.91 -9.79
C LEU A 27 -2.00 -18.74 -10.65
N TYR A 28 -1.66 -19.00 -11.91
CA TYR A 28 -2.43 -19.91 -12.76
C TYR A 28 -2.43 -21.34 -12.22
N HIS A 29 -1.29 -21.85 -11.76
CA HIS A 29 -1.18 -23.16 -11.13
C HIS A 29 -2.01 -23.29 -9.84
N LEU A 30 -2.04 -22.23 -9.03
CA LEU A 30 -2.87 -22.16 -7.81
C LEU A 30 -4.37 -21.97 -8.10
N LYS A 31 -4.76 -21.76 -9.36
CA LYS A 31 -6.13 -21.42 -9.77
C LYS A 31 -6.67 -20.16 -9.07
N PHE A 32 -5.80 -19.22 -8.72
CA PHE A 32 -6.18 -17.93 -8.14
C PHE A 32 -6.69 -17.02 -9.25
N GLN A 33 -7.86 -17.35 -9.79
CA GLN A 33 -8.45 -16.67 -10.93
C GLN A 33 -9.72 -15.94 -10.54
N ARG A 34 -9.99 -14.83 -11.24
CA ARG A 34 -11.18 -14.03 -11.03
C ARG A 34 -12.43 -14.79 -11.46
N ALA A 35 -13.32 -15.05 -10.50
CA ALA A 35 -14.64 -15.64 -10.74
C ALA A 35 -15.60 -14.64 -11.42
N SER A 36 -16.63 -15.15 -12.10
CA SER A 36 -17.70 -14.32 -12.66
C SER A 36 -18.55 -13.75 -11.53
N GLN A 37 -18.58 -12.43 -11.39
CA GLN A 37 -19.30 -11.75 -10.32
C GLN A 37 -20.40 -10.84 -10.90
N LYS A 38 -21.56 -10.81 -10.24
CA LYS A 38 -22.55 -9.73 -10.38
C LYS A 38 -22.39 -8.82 -9.17
N THR A 39 -21.88 -7.62 -9.39
CA THR A 39 -21.56 -6.73 -8.29
C THR A 39 -22.78 -5.95 -7.81
N LYS A 40 -22.77 -5.56 -6.53
CA LYS A 40 -23.75 -4.68 -5.91
C LYS A 40 -23.03 -3.52 -5.24
N ASP A 41 -23.67 -2.36 -5.20
CA ASP A 41 -23.17 -1.18 -4.50
C ASP A 41 -23.36 -1.28 -2.97
N ALA A 42 -22.93 -0.23 -2.27
CA ALA A 42 -23.08 -0.10 -0.82
C ALA A 42 -24.55 -0.09 -0.34
N PHE A 43 -25.51 0.17 -1.26
CA PHE A 43 -26.95 0.18 -1.01
C PHE A 43 -27.65 -1.10 -1.51
N ASN A 44 -26.89 -2.17 -1.81
CA ASN A 44 -27.37 -3.44 -2.36
C ASN A 44 -28.04 -3.34 -3.75
N LYS A 45 -27.83 -2.26 -4.49
CA LYS A 45 -28.31 -2.11 -5.87
C LYS A 45 -27.30 -2.73 -6.84
N PRO A 46 -27.76 -3.39 -7.91
CA PRO A 46 -26.86 -3.97 -8.91
C PRO A 46 -26.08 -2.89 -9.66
N THR A 47 -24.83 -3.18 -10.02
CA THR A 47 -23.91 -2.25 -10.71
C THR A 47 -23.60 -2.72 -12.14
N PRO A 48 -24.55 -2.59 -13.08
CA PRO A 48 -24.45 -3.19 -14.42
C PRO A 48 -23.35 -2.57 -15.29
N ILE A 49 -23.05 -1.28 -15.10
CA ILE A 49 -21.99 -0.57 -15.84
C ILE A 49 -20.62 -1.13 -15.43
N PHE A 50 -20.37 -1.26 -14.12
CA PHE A 50 -19.14 -1.83 -13.58
C PHE A 50 -18.93 -3.28 -14.06
N ASP A 51 -19.99 -4.09 -14.00
CA ASP A 51 -19.94 -5.46 -14.50
C ASP A 51 -19.61 -5.50 -16.00
N LYS A 52 -20.19 -4.59 -16.82
CA LYS A 52 -19.91 -4.53 -18.26
C LYS A 52 -18.43 -4.28 -18.54
N PHE A 53 -17.80 -3.32 -17.86
CA PHE A 53 -16.39 -2.96 -18.06
C PHE A 53 -15.40 -3.98 -17.45
N ASN A 54 -15.86 -4.92 -16.62
CA ASN A 54 -15.01 -5.93 -15.99
C ASN A 54 -15.25 -7.35 -16.52
N LYS A 55 -16.16 -7.54 -17.48
CA LYS A 55 -16.49 -8.87 -18.04
C LYS A 55 -15.30 -9.58 -18.69
N HIS A 56 -14.42 -8.83 -19.36
CA HIS A 56 -13.22 -9.38 -20.01
C HIS A 56 -12.16 -9.86 -19.02
N LYS A 57 -12.24 -9.41 -17.75
CA LYS A 57 -11.30 -9.79 -16.68
C LYS A 57 -11.62 -11.14 -16.05
N LYS A 58 -12.58 -11.89 -16.59
CA LYS A 58 -12.89 -13.25 -16.11
C LYS A 58 -11.72 -14.18 -16.41
N GLY A 59 -11.26 -14.95 -15.42
CA GLY A 59 -10.17 -15.92 -15.60
C GLY A 59 -8.76 -15.33 -15.54
N THR A 60 -8.61 -14.01 -15.37
CA THR A 60 -7.30 -13.41 -15.09
C THR A 60 -6.86 -13.75 -13.67
N PRO A 61 -5.54 -13.94 -13.43
CA PRO A 61 -5.02 -14.21 -12.11
C PRO A 61 -5.25 -13.02 -11.17
N VAL A 62 -5.52 -13.30 -9.90
CA VAL A 62 -5.74 -12.32 -8.83
C VAL A 62 -4.65 -12.50 -7.78
N GLY A 63 -4.18 -11.39 -7.19
CA GLY A 63 -3.09 -11.40 -6.21
C GLY A 63 -1.76 -10.83 -6.72
N GLY A 64 -1.76 -10.05 -7.80
CA GLY A 64 -0.58 -9.32 -8.27
C GLY A 64 0.09 -8.47 -7.18
N GLY A 65 -0.69 -7.94 -6.23
CA GLY A 65 -0.19 -7.20 -5.07
C GLY A 65 0.73 -8.01 -4.15
N ILE A 66 0.67 -9.35 -4.15
CA ILE A 66 1.59 -10.20 -3.36
C ILE A 66 3.02 -10.02 -3.85
N LEU A 67 3.22 -9.99 -5.17
CA LEU A 67 4.54 -9.82 -5.76
C LEU A 67 5.09 -8.44 -5.41
N VAL A 68 4.29 -7.39 -5.59
CA VAL A 68 4.69 -6.02 -5.22
C VAL A 68 5.05 -5.96 -3.74
N LEU A 69 4.22 -6.53 -2.86
CA LEU A 69 4.49 -6.55 -1.43
C LEU A 69 5.81 -7.25 -1.09
N ALA A 70 6.00 -8.47 -1.60
CA ALA A 70 7.19 -9.27 -1.32
C ALA A 70 8.46 -8.61 -1.87
N THR A 71 8.41 -8.09 -3.10
CA THR A 71 9.56 -7.47 -3.76
C THR A 71 9.94 -6.14 -3.11
N THR A 72 8.97 -5.28 -2.77
CA THR A 72 9.24 -4.03 -2.06
C THR A 72 9.86 -4.29 -0.70
N VAL A 73 9.30 -5.20 0.11
CA VAL A 73 9.86 -5.53 1.44
C VAL A 73 11.27 -6.11 1.31
N PHE A 74 11.49 -7.00 0.34
CA PHE A 74 12.79 -7.61 0.11
C PHE A 74 13.85 -6.59 -0.32
N VAL A 75 13.55 -5.78 -1.34
CA VAL A 75 14.47 -4.75 -1.85
C VAL A 75 14.76 -3.73 -0.75
N PHE A 76 13.75 -3.25 -0.05
CA PHE A 76 13.94 -2.29 1.04
C PHE A 76 14.85 -2.87 2.14
N ALA A 77 14.60 -4.10 2.60
CA ALA A 77 15.43 -4.77 3.59
C ALA A 77 16.88 -4.97 3.10
N LEU A 78 17.06 -5.36 1.84
CA LEU A 78 18.37 -5.52 1.21
C LEU A 78 19.14 -4.20 1.20
N PHE A 79 18.51 -3.09 0.81
CA PHE A 79 19.16 -1.78 0.80
C PHE A 79 19.51 -1.28 2.21
N ILE A 80 18.62 -1.45 3.18
CA ILE A 80 18.94 -1.14 4.59
C ILE A 80 20.14 -1.98 5.07
N PHE A 81 20.17 -3.27 4.75
CA PHE A 81 21.30 -4.13 5.05
C PHE A 81 22.60 -3.67 4.36
N MET A 82 22.55 -3.26 3.10
CA MET A 82 23.70 -2.71 2.38
C MET A 82 24.21 -1.42 3.03
N TYR A 83 23.33 -0.52 3.47
CA TYR A 83 23.74 0.69 4.18
C TYR A 83 24.51 0.35 5.46
N TRP A 84 24.03 -0.63 6.22
CA TRP A 84 24.73 -1.12 7.41
C TRP A 84 26.06 -1.79 7.06
N PHE A 85 26.08 -2.70 6.08
CA PHE A 85 27.27 -3.45 5.65
C PHE A 85 28.39 -2.54 5.14
N PHE A 86 28.05 -1.52 4.34
CA PHE A 86 29.01 -0.53 3.82
C PHE A 86 29.26 0.64 4.78
N GLN A 87 28.78 0.56 6.03
CA GLN A 87 28.92 1.60 7.06
C GLN A 87 28.45 3.00 6.59
N LYS A 88 27.44 3.04 5.73
CA LYS A 88 26.80 4.27 5.28
C LYS A 88 25.85 4.78 6.36
N LYS A 89 25.95 6.07 6.68
CA LYS A 89 25.05 6.70 7.64
C LYS A 89 23.62 6.73 7.09
N ILE A 90 22.69 6.15 7.83
CA ILE A 90 21.25 6.29 7.61
C ILE A 90 20.83 7.60 8.28
N LEU A 91 20.43 8.58 7.47
CA LEU A 91 19.92 9.87 7.95
C LEU A 91 18.41 9.75 8.11
N THR A 92 17.90 10.14 9.27
CA THR A 92 16.47 10.30 9.54
C THR A 92 16.25 11.69 10.10
N ASN A 93 15.10 12.28 9.80
CA ASN A 93 14.66 13.52 10.46
C ASN A 93 13.86 13.27 11.74
N TYR A 94 13.65 12.01 12.11
CA TYR A 94 12.84 11.62 13.24
C TYR A 94 13.70 11.11 14.41
N PRO A 95 13.15 11.10 15.65
CA PRO A 95 13.91 10.69 16.84
C PRO A 95 14.44 9.25 16.80
N SER A 96 13.81 8.35 16.02
CA SER A 96 14.14 6.92 16.00
C SER A 96 14.00 6.33 14.60
N ILE A 97 15.15 5.93 14.02
CA ILE A 97 15.24 5.22 12.75
C ILE A 97 14.47 3.90 12.82
N ALA A 98 14.63 3.17 13.93
CA ALA A 98 13.97 1.87 14.11
C ALA A 98 12.45 2.01 14.14
N SER A 99 11.94 3.07 14.78
CA SER A 99 10.50 3.34 14.83
C SER A 99 9.97 3.73 13.45
N GLU A 100 10.71 4.53 12.70
CA GLU A 100 10.34 4.92 11.34
C GLU A 100 10.23 3.70 10.40
N ILE A 101 11.29 2.88 10.34
CA ILE A 101 11.31 1.64 9.57
C ILE A 101 10.17 0.70 9.98
N LYS A 102 9.94 0.55 11.30
CA LYS A 102 8.84 -0.25 11.86
C LYS A 102 7.49 0.24 11.35
N ILE A 103 7.22 1.54 11.40
CA ILE A 103 5.94 2.13 11.02
C ILE A 103 5.69 1.95 9.52
N ILE A 104 6.70 2.23 8.68
CA ILE A 104 6.60 2.07 7.22
C ILE A 104 6.29 0.62 6.86
N LEU A 105 7.09 -0.33 7.36
CA LEU A 105 6.91 -1.76 7.07
C LEU A 105 5.60 -2.28 7.63
N PHE A 106 5.25 -1.94 8.88
CA PHE A 106 3.99 -2.37 9.48
C PHE A 106 2.80 -1.87 8.69
N THR A 107 2.79 -0.59 8.28
CA THR A 107 1.71 -0.01 7.48
C THR A 107 1.56 -0.75 6.16
N PHE A 108 2.65 -0.89 5.41
CA PHE A 108 2.63 -1.53 4.10
C PHE A 108 2.22 -3.01 4.17
N ILE A 109 2.79 -3.76 5.12
CA ILE A 109 2.53 -5.19 5.28
C ILE A 109 1.10 -5.43 5.80
N SER A 110 0.64 -4.67 6.80
CA SER A 110 -0.70 -4.87 7.38
C SER A 110 -1.82 -4.55 6.41
N PHE A 111 -1.76 -3.41 5.69
CA PHE A 111 -2.75 -3.06 4.67
C PHE A 111 -2.63 -3.95 3.44
N GLY A 112 -1.42 -4.38 3.09
CA GLY A 112 -1.20 -5.39 2.07
C GLY A 112 -1.90 -6.71 2.39
N PHE A 113 -1.66 -7.27 3.58
CA PHE A 113 -2.35 -8.48 4.02
C PHE A 113 -3.86 -8.32 4.12
N LEU A 114 -4.35 -7.14 4.54
CA LEU A 114 -5.78 -6.86 4.56
C LEU A 114 -6.40 -6.91 3.16
N GLY A 115 -5.71 -6.34 2.16
CA GLY A 115 -6.10 -6.41 0.75
C GLY A 115 -6.09 -7.86 0.22
N LEU A 116 -5.02 -8.60 0.52
CA LEU A 116 -4.91 -10.01 0.14
C LEU A 116 -6.03 -10.85 0.76
N TYR A 117 -6.33 -10.63 2.05
CA TYR A 117 -7.40 -11.34 2.73
C TYR A 117 -8.77 -11.05 2.08
N ASP A 118 -9.04 -9.80 1.69
CA ASP A 118 -10.26 -9.43 0.95
C ASP A 118 -10.34 -10.14 -0.42
N ASP A 119 -9.23 -10.20 -1.16
CA ASP A 119 -9.19 -10.84 -2.47
C ASP A 119 -9.30 -12.37 -2.41
N LEU A 120 -8.63 -13.01 -1.46
CA LEU A 120 -8.76 -14.45 -1.22
C LEU A 120 -10.19 -14.81 -0.83
N ASN A 121 -10.82 -14.00 0.04
CA ASN A 121 -12.21 -14.21 0.41
C ASN A 121 -13.16 -14.12 -0.79
N LYS A 122 -12.92 -13.18 -1.72
CA LYS A 122 -13.69 -13.11 -2.98
C LYS A 122 -13.51 -14.34 -3.86
N ILE A 123 -12.34 -15.00 -3.84
CA ILE A 123 -12.09 -16.20 -4.64
C ILE A 123 -12.73 -17.44 -4.00
N PHE A 124 -12.50 -17.64 -2.69
CA PHE A 124 -12.85 -18.89 -2.00
C PHE A 124 -14.29 -18.93 -1.45
N LEU A 125 -14.82 -17.82 -0.91
CA LEU A 125 -16.15 -17.82 -0.26
C LEU A 125 -17.31 -17.77 -1.26
N LEU A 126 -17.07 -17.26 -2.47
CA LEU A 126 -18.04 -17.31 -3.57
C LEU A 126 -18.40 -18.76 -3.97
N SER A 127 -17.60 -19.76 -3.59
CA SER A 127 -17.91 -21.17 -3.81
C SER A 127 -18.86 -21.77 -2.77
N LYS A 128 -19.11 -21.13 -1.62
CA LYS A 128 -19.90 -21.73 -0.52
C LYS A 128 -21.10 -20.92 -0.04
N THR A 129 -21.13 -19.59 -0.18
CA THR A 129 -22.29 -18.79 0.27
C THR A 129 -22.51 -17.55 -0.59
N ARG A 130 -23.78 -17.16 -0.77
CA ARG A 130 -24.23 -15.93 -1.48
C ARG A 130 -23.81 -14.62 -0.79
N VAL A 131 -22.92 -14.66 0.21
CA VAL A 131 -22.55 -13.49 1.03
C VAL A 131 -21.25 -12.89 0.48
N PHE A 132 -21.38 -11.65 0.06
CA PHE A 132 -20.41 -10.87 -0.70
C PHE A 132 -19.21 -10.47 0.17
N GLY A 133 -18.04 -11.10 -0.03
CA GLY A 133 -16.75 -10.72 0.59
C GLY A 133 -16.78 -10.62 2.12
N LEU A 134 -15.73 -10.06 2.73
CA LEU A 134 -15.89 -9.53 4.09
C LEU A 134 -17.01 -8.50 4.05
N ARG A 135 -17.96 -8.57 5.00
CA ARG A 135 -18.94 -7.49 5.16
C ARG A 135 -18.15 -6.18 5.23
N MET A 136 -18.38 -5.24 4.31
CA MET A 136 -17.65 -3.97 4.17
C MET A 136 -17.33 -3.31 5.54
N ARG A 137 -18.26 -3.45 6.49
CA ARG A 137 -18.12 -3.00 7.89
C ARG A 137 -16.93 -3.61 8.64
N HIS A 138 -16.66 -4.90 8.52
CA HIS A 138 -15.53 -5.54 9.22
C HIS A 138 -14.19 -5.09 8.65
N LYS A 139 -14.08 -5.00 7.31
CA LYS A 139 -12.88 -4.46 6.65
C LYS A 139 -12.60 -3.04 7.14
N PHE A 140 -13.62 -2.19 7.12
CA PHE A 140 -13.51 -0.81 7.61
C PHE A 140 -13.10 -0.73 9.08
N ILE A 141 -13.66 -1.56 9.96
CA ILE A 141 -13.26 -1.61 11.39
C ILE A 141 -11.78 -1.97 11.52
N ILE A 142 -11.29 -2.96 10.76
CA ILE A 142 -9.88 -3.36 10.78
C ILE A 142 -8.98 -2.22 10.26
N GLU A 143 -9.36 -1.54 9.18
CA GLU A 143 -8.64 -0.37 8.66
C GLU A 143 -8.55 0.75 9.71
N VAL A 144 -9.66 1.04 10.40
CA VAL A 144 -9.69 2.05 11.48
C VAL A 144 -8.76 1.64 12.63
N ILE A 145 -8.82 0.39 13.09
CA ILE A 145 -7.95 -0.08 14.18
C ILE A 145 -6.47 -0.01 13.78
N LEU A 146 -6.11 -0.51 12.59
CA LEU A 146 -4.73 -0.45 12.10
C LEU A 146 -4.25 0.99 11.95
N SER A 147 -5.08 1.87 11.38
CA SER A 147 -4.74 3.28 11.20
C SER A 147 -4.54 4.00 12.53
N LEU A 148 -5.34 3.70 13.56
CA LEU A 148 -5.17 4.28 14.91
C LEU A 148 -3.85 3.84 15.55
N VAL A 149 -3.47 2.57 15.42
CA VAL A 149 -2.18 2.06 15.92
C VAL A 149 -1.02 2.76 15.23
N ILE A 150 -1.07 2.86 13.90
CA ILE A 150 -0.04 3.56 13.10
C ILE A 150 0.04 5.03 13.50
N SER A 151 -1.10 5.69 13.61
CA SER A 151 -1.20 7.11 13.98
C SER A 151 -0.69 7.40 15.38
N TYR A 152 -0.94 6.48 16.32
CA TYR A 152 -0.37 6.55 17.66
C TYR A 152 1.15 6.45 17.63
N TRP A 153 1.73 5.55 16.83
CA TRP A 153 3.19 5.45 16.68
C TRP A 153 3.80 6.66 15.98
N LEU A 154 3.15 7.23 14.96
CA LEU A 154 3.58 8.50 14.34
C LEU A 154 3.64 9.63 15.38
N PHE A 155 2.63 9.73 16.23
CA PHE A 155 2.58 10.74 17.30
C PHE A 155 3.59 10.47 18.42
N ASN A 156 3.62 9.26 18.97
CA ASN A 156 4.41 8.94 20.15
C ASN A 156 5.88 8.69 19.83
N ASP A 157 6.19 7.92 18.79
CA ASP A 157 7.55 7.46 18.51
C ASP A 157 8.29 8.46 17.61
N LEU A 158 7.61 8.99 16.58
CA LEU A 158 8.20 9.97 15.66
C LEU A 158 7.96 11.43 16.07
N LYS A 159 7.18 11.66 17.13
CA LYS A 159 6.86 13.01 17.67
C LYS A 159 6.20 13.94 16.65
N ILE A 160 5.46 13.37 15.70
CA ILE A 160 4.74 14.16 14.70
C ILE A 160 3.41 14.62 15.30
N GLN A 161 3.26 15.93 15.44
CA GLN A 161 2.10 16.56 16.06
C GLN A 161 1.58 17.77 15.28
N PHE A 162 2.14 18.03 14.10
CA PHE A 162 1.83 19.21 13.30
C PHE A 162 1.48 18.83 11.86
N MET A 163 0.78 19.74 11.19
CA MET A 163 0.47 19.68 9.78
C MET A 163 0.98 20.96 9.13
N HIS A 164 1.79 20.82 8.09
CA HIS A 164 2.17 21.95 7.26
C HIS A 164 1.16 22.09 6.11
N VAL A 165 0.50 23.24 6.04
CA VAL A 165 -0.38 23.59 4.93
C VAL A 165 0.39 24.58 4.05
N PRO A 166 0.67 24.25 2.77
CA PRO A 166 1.34 25.16 1.86
C PRO A 166 0.66 26.54 1.87
N PHE A 167 1.45 27.62 1.88
CA PHE A 167 1.01 29.02 1.93
C PHE A 167 0.37 29.50 3.24
N PHE A 168 -0.18 28.59 4.06
CA PHE A 168 -0.83 28.95 5.33
C PHE A 168 0.04 28.70 6.57
N GLY A 169 1.07 27.86 6.45
CA GLY A 169 2.06 27.63 7.50
C GLY A 169 1.85 26.32 8.28
N VAL A 170 2.45 26.25 9.48
CA VAL A 170 2.46 25.04 10.32
C VAL A 170 1.39 25.15 11.39
N PHE A 171 0.45 24.20 11.39
CA PHE A 171 -0.58 24.06 12.41
C PHE A 171 -0.20 22.95 13.39
N ASN A 172 -0.13 23.27 14.67
CA ASN A 172 0.07 22.27 15.72
C ASN A 172 -1.28 21.64 16.09
N LEU A 173 -1.43 20.34 15.79
CA LEU A 173 -2.63 19.56 16.09
C LEU A 173 -2.55 18.87 17.45
N SER A 174 -1.35 18.74 18.04
CA SER A 174 -1.13 18.00 19.29
C SER A 174 -1.80 16.61 19.20
N TYR A 175 -2.59 16.20 20.19
CA TYR A 175 -3.30 14.91 20.22
C TYR A 175 -4.30 14.71 19.07
N ILE A 176 -4.85 15.78 18.48
CA ILE A 176 -5.78 15.70 17.35
C ILE A 176 -5.10 15.09 16.11
N TYR A 177 -3.76 15.16 16.06
CA TYR A 177 -2.97 14.54 14.99
C TYR A 177 -3.25 13.05 14.84
N ILE A 178 -3.51 12.32 15.93
CA ILE A 178 -3.78 10.88 15.88
C ILE A 178 -5.09 10.61 15.11
N LEU A 179 -6.15 11.36 15.43
CA LEU A 179 -7.43 11.21 14.75
C LEU A 179 -7.32 11.64 13.28
N PHE A 180 -6.64 12.77 13.03
CA PHE A 180 -6.42 13.27 11.68
C PHE A 180 -5.63 12.29 10.80
N SER A 181 -4.48 11.80 11.27
CA SER A 181 -3.65 10.85 10.50
C SER A 181 -4.36 9.51 10.30
N SER A 182 -5.13 9.04 11.28
CA SER A 182 -5.93 7.80 11.12
C SER A 182 -6.99 7.96 10.04
N PHE A 183 -7.69 9.10 10.02
CA PHE A 183 -8.64 9.44 8.96
C PHE A 183 -7.97 9.48 7.59
N VAL A 184 -6.80 10.14 7.48
CA VAL A 184 -6.05 10.22 6.22
C VAL A 184 -5.65 8.82 5.72
N ILE A 185 -5.10 7.97 6.58
CA ILE A 185 -4.69 6.60 6.21
C ILE A 185 -5.89 5.80 5.68
N VAL A 186 -7.01 5.79 6.41
CA VAL A 186 -8.23 5.07 6.00
C VAL A 186 -8.81 5.65 4.71
N ALA A 187 -8.84 6.97 4.58
CA ALA A 187 -9.34 7.65 3.38
C ALA A 187 -8.51 7.27 2.13
N PHE A 188 -7.18 7.29 2.22
CA PHE A 188 -6.32 6.91 1.10
C PHE A 188 -6.38 5.42 0.78
N ALA A 189 -6.42 4.53 1.78
CA ALA A 189 -6.58 3.09 1.55
C ALA A 189 -7.87 2.78 0.76
N ASN A 190 -8.97 3.45 1.10
CA ASN A 190 -10.24 3.30 0.39
C ASN A 190 -10.24 4.01 -0.98
N ALA A 191 -9.64 5.20 -1.09
CA ALA A 191 -9.57 5.94 -2.35
C ALA A 191 -8.79 5.17 -3.43
N VAL A 192 -7.66 4.57 -3.06
CA VAL A 192 -6.87 3.74 -3.99
C VAL A 192 -7.64 2.48 -4.38
N ASN A 193 -8.30 1.82 -3.42
CA ASN A 193 -9.14 0.65 -3.70
C ASN A 193 -10.34 0.97 -4.64
N ILE A 194 -10.92 2.16 -4.53
CA ILE A 194 -11.98 2.63 -5.45
C ILE A 194 -11.41 2.92 -6.85
N THR A 195 -10.20 3.47 -6.91
CA THR A 195 -9.52 3.81 -8.17
C THR A 195 -9.08 2.56 -8.95
N ASP A 196 -8.86 1.43 -8.27
CA ASP A 196 -8.48 0.14 -8.86
C ASP A 196 -9.67 -0.62 -9.50
N GLY A 197 -10.41 0.07 -10.38
CA GLY A 197 -11.54 -0.46 -11.13
C GLY A 197 -11.22 -0.79 -12.59
N LEU A 198 -10.17 -0.18 -13.16
CA LEU A 198 -9.78 -0.29 -14.57
C LEU A 198 -8.32 -0.73 -14.68
N ASP A 199 -8.00 -1.46 -15.76
CA ASP A 199 -6.67 -2.04 -15.94
C ASP A 199 -5.61 -0.92 -16.04
N GLY A 200 -4.68 -0.89 -15.08
CA GLY A 200 -3.58 0.08 -15.02
C GLY A 200 -3.93 1.48 -14.48
N LEU A 201 -5.18 1.75 -14.10
CA LEU A 201 -5.59 3.08 -13.63
C LEU A 201 -4.94 3.43 -12.28
N ALA A 202 -5.06 2.53 -11.29
CA ALA A 202 -4.50 2.77 -9.96
C ALA A 202 -2.97 2.81 -9.98
N SER A 203 -2.32 1.88 -10.70
CA SER A 203 -0.86 1.84 -10.80
C SER A 203 -0.28 3.07 -11.51
N GLY A 204 -0.93 3.57 -12.56
CA GLY A 204 -0.51 4.79 -13.25
C GLY A 204 -0.58 6.02 -12.34
N ILE A 205 -1.70 6.22 -11.64
CA ILE A 205 -1.88 7.36 -10.72
C ILE A 205 -0.89 7.26 -9.55
N LEU A 206 -0.73 6.07 -8.97
CA LEU A 206 0.23 5.85 -7.88
C LEU A 206 1.67 6.11 -8.32
N THR A 207 2.04 5.78 -9.55
CA THR A 207 3.40 6.04 -10.06
C THR A 207 3.72 7.54 -10.00
N PHE A 208 2.83 8.40 -10.49
CA PHE A 208 3.03 9.85 -10.41
C PHE A 208 3.05 10.38 -8.97
N ALA A 209 2.14 9.88 -8.12
CA ALA A 209 2.10 10.28 -6.71
C ALA A 209 3.38 9.89 -5.94
N LEU A 210 3.85 8.65 -6.13
CA LEU A 210 5.05 8.12 -5.47
C LEU A 210 6.33 8.82 -5.94
N ILE A 211 6.42 9.20 -7.22
CA ILE A 211 7.53 10.04 -7.71
C ILE A 211 7.53 11.39 -6.98
N GLY A 212 6.36 12.01 -6.79
CA GLY A 212 6.23 13.25 -6.02
C GLY A 212 6.71 13.08 -4.57
N PHE A 213 6.26 12.02 -3.89
CA PHE A 213 6.69 11.73 -2.52
C PHE A 213 8.19 11.42 -2.42
N TRP A 214 8.74 10.71 -3.40
CA TRP A 214 10.17 10.42 -3.47
C TRP A 214 11.01 11.70 -3.60
N VAL A 215 10.59 12.65 -4.45
CA VAL A 215 11.26 13.96 -4.57
C VAL A 215 11.20 14.73 -3.24
N ILE A 216 10.05 14.72 -2.56
CA ILE A 216 9.88 15.39 -1.26
C ILE A 216 10.76 14.75 -0.19
N SER A 217 10.68 13.43 0.01
CA SER A 217 11.49 12.70 0.99
C SER A 217 12.99 12.94 0.77
N ARG A 218 13.41 12.94 -0.49
CA ARG A 218 14.81 13.21 -0.83
C ARG A 218 15.20 14.65 -0.53
N SER A 219 14.31 15.62 -0.75
CA SER A 219 14.60 17.04 -0.47
C SER A 219 14.87 17.29 1.01
N ILE A 220 14.28 16.48 1.90
CA ILE A 220 14.52 16.52 3.34
C ILE A 220 15.64 15.57 3.80
N LEU A 221 16.31 14.86 2.87
CA LEU A 221 17.42 13.94 3.15
C LEU A 221 17.08 12.77 4.08
N ASP A 222 15.83 12.30 4.06
CA ASP A 222 15.38 11.18 4.86
C ASP A 222 15.62 9.84 4.15
N VAL A 223 16.54 9.02 4.64
CA VAL A 223 16.98 7.79 3.99
C VAL A 223 15.89 6.70 4.01
N PRO A 224 15.23 6.39 5.14
CA PRO A 224 14.20 5.34 5.17
C PRO A 224 13.05 5.61 4.20
N THR A 225 12.48 6.82 4.19
CA THR A 225 11.37 7.15 3.27
C THR A 225 11.82 7.36 1.83
N SER A 226 13.09 7.69 1.58
CA SER A 226 13.63 7.82 0.21
C SER A 226 13.96 6.47 -0.43
N LEU A 227 14.27 5.45 0.38
CA LEU A 227 14.59 4.10 -0.07
C LEU A 227 13.35 3.23 -0.25
N PHE A 228 12.33 3.44 0.58
CA PHE A 228 11.08 2.69 0.54
C PHE A 228 10.24 3.05 -0.71
#